data_AF-A0A0W0F5M3-F1
#
_entry.id   AF-A0A0W0F5M3-F1
#
_cell.length_a   1.000
_cell.length_b   1.000
_cell.length_c   1.000
_cell.angle_alpha   90.00
_cell.angle_beta   90.00
_cell.angle_gamma   90.00
#
_symmetry.space_group_name_H-M   'P 1'
#
loop_
_entity.id
_entity.type
_entity.pdbx_description
1 polymer ?
#
loop_
_entity_poly.entity_id
_entity_poly.type
_entity_poly.pdbx_seq_one_letter_code
_entity_poly.pdbx_strand_id
1 'polypeptide(L)'
;MSLEPASSIEANSEIPGAVCAISHTLNVDEIIKSVGSDGHGANVFFVGTTRNTFQGKNVTHLEYQAYSKLAIKTMVDIVKAAQLSGPQIVDGSQVVSSLRCAVHHRIGVVPVGEPSIGTLIISHTHPILTGDLPSYSSLCTSP
;
A
#
# COMPACT_ATOMS: atom_id res chain seq x y z
N MET A 1 -24.36 20.86 -20.79
CA MET A 1 -23.31 21.02 -19.76
C MET A 1 -22.78 19.63 -19.44
N SER A 2 -21.75 19.18 -20.16
CA SER A 2 -20.99 17.98 -19.82
C SER A 2 -20.09 18.34 -18.64
N LEU A 3 -20.45 17.85 -17.46
CA LEU A 3 -19.52 17.82 -16.33
C LEU A 3 -18.51 16.72 -16.65
N GLU A 4 -17.45 17.08 -17.36
CA GLU A 4 -16.25 16.24 -17.42
C GLU A 4 -15.81 16.00 -15.98
N PRO A 5 -15.71 14.75 -15.50
CA PRO A 5 -15.14 14.51 -14.19
C PRO A 5 -13.72 15.08 -14.18
N ALA A 6 -13.42 15.94 -13.20
CA ALA A 6 -12.09 16.51 -13.05
C ALA A 6 -11.05 15.37 -13.07
N SER A 7 -10.19 15.38 -14.09
CA SER A 7 -9.05 14.47 -14.20
C SER A 7 -7.96 14.94 -13.23
N SER A 8 -7.16 14.00 -12.73
CA SER A 8 -6.04 14.26 -11.82
C SER A 8 -6.45 14.98 -10.52
N ILE A 9 -7.51 14.50 -9.88
CA ILE A 9 -7.91 14.92 -8.53
C ILE A 9 -7.49 13.88 -7.49
N GLU A 10 -7.37 14.32 -6.24
CA GLU A 10 -7.19 13.40 -5.13
C GLU A 10 -8.41 12.48 -4.98
N ALA A 11 -8.15 11.22 -4.68
CA ALA A 11 -9.17 10.21 -4.49
C ALA A 11 -8.64 9.08 -3.60
N ASN A 12 -9.50 8.44 -2.84
CA ASN A 12 -9.15 7.26 -2.07
C ASN A 12 -10.27 6.20 -2.14
N SER A 13 -9.91 4.97 -1.84
CA SER A 13 -10.82 3.85 -1.65
C SER A 13 -10.26 2.91 -0.61
N GLU A 14 -11.10 2.50 0.32
CA GLU A 14 -10.79 1.52 1.35
C GLU A 14 -11.57 0.24 1.08
N ILE A 15 -10.90 -0.90 1.21
CA ILE A 15 -11.50 -2.23 1.18
C ILE A 15 -10.97 -3.01 2.40
N PRO A 16 -11.58 -4.13 2.79
CA PRO A 16 -11.08 -4.92 3.92
C PRO A 16 -9.59 -5.25 3.75
N GLY A 17 -8.79 -4.80 4.72
CA GLY A 17 -7.33 -5.00 4.70
C GLY A 17 -6.57 -4.17 3.69
N ALA A 18 -7.16 -3.18 3.00
CA ALA A 18 -6.39 -2.34 2.11
C ALA A 18 -6.90 -0.92 1.84
N VAL A 19 -5.95 -0.04 1.54
CA VAL A 19 -6.16 1.37 1.20
C VAL A 19 -5.54 1.67 -0.16
N CYS A 20 -6.28 2.30 -1.05
CA CYS A 20 -5.78 2.80 -2.34
C CYS A 20 -6.01 4.31 -2.41
N ALA A 21 -4.98 5.08 -2.72
CA ALA A 21 -5.06 6.54 -2.74
C ALA A 21 -4.27 7.19 -3.87
N ILE A 22 -4.81 8.30 -4.36
CA ILE A 22 -4.19 9.26 -5.27
C ILE A 22 -4.16 10.60 -4.55
N SER A 23 -2.99 11.21 -4.44
CA SER A 23 -2.78 12.46 -3.69
C SER A 23 -1.66 13.31 -4.32
N HIS A 24 -1.59 14.59 -3.96
CA HIS A 24 -0.50 15.47 -4.40
C HIS A 24 0.77 15.34 -3.57
N THR A 25 0.65 14.76 -2.38
CA THR A 25 1.76 14.52 -1.45
C THR A 25 1.77 13.05 -1.02
N LEU A 26 2.95 12.56 -0.62
CA LEU A 26 3.11 11.18 -0.18
C LEU A 26 4.07 11.16 1.02
N ASN A 27 3.57 10.73 2.17
CA ASN A 27 4.36 10.51 3.37
C ASN A 27 4.53 9.01 3.59
N VAL A 28 5.74 8.51 3.34
CA VAL A 28 6.03 7.06 3.43
C VAL A 28 5.84 6.54 4.86
N ASP A 29 6.22 7.32 5.87
CA ASP A 29 6.15 6.89 7.28
C ASP A 29 4.71 6.75 7.76
N GLU A 30 3.81 7.64 7.32
CA GLU A 30 2.39 7.54 7.62
C GLU A 30 1.76 6.31 6.97
N ILE A 31 2.17 5.99 5.74
CA ILE A 31 1.67 4.80 5.04
C ILE A 31 2.18 3.52 5.71
N ILE A 32 3.44 3.49 6.17
CA ILE A 32 3.99 2.35 6.94
C ILE A 32 3.18 2.13 8.22
N LYS A 33 2.83 3.20 8.93
CA LYS A 33 2.04 3.11 10.15
C LYS A 33 0.61 2.62 9.89
N SER A 34 0.00 2.98 8.76
CA SER A 34 -1.39 2.63 8.47
C SER A 34 -1.62 1.14 8.21
N VAL A 35 -0.60 0.42 7.76
CA VAL A 35 -0.65 -1.04 7.49
C VAL A 35 -0.01 -1.89 8.57
N GLY A 36 0.73 -1.28 9.50
CA GLY A 36 1.35 -1.95 10.62
C GLY A 36 0.30 -2.58 11.54
N SER A 37 0.64 -3.74 12.11
CA SER A 37 -0.17 -4.41 13.12
C SER A 37 0.70 -5.42 13.88
N ASP A 38 0.39 -5.64 15.16
CA ASP A 38 1.14 -6.56 16.02
C ASP A 38 1.10 -8.01 15.50
N GLY A 39 0.11 -8.35 14.67
CA GLY A 39 -0.01 -9.65 14.00
C GLY A 39 0.86 -9.80 12.74
N HIS A 40 1.62 -8.78 12.34
CA HIS A 40 2.41 -8.79 11.10
C HIS A 40 3.90 -8.62 11.42
N GLY A 41 4.70 -9.63 11.11
CA GLY A 41 6.11 -9.71 11.51
C GLY A 41 7.08 -8.98 10.57
N ALA A 42 6.63 -8.63 9.36
CA ALA A 42 7.45 -7.95 8.37
C ALA A 42 6.59 -7.14 7.40
N ASN A 43 7.16 -6.02 6.96
CA ASN A 43 6.59 -5.09 5.98
C ASN A 43 7.53 -5.01 4.77
N VAL A 44 6.98 -5.18 3.57
CA VAL A 44 7.71 -4.97 2.32
C VAL A 44 7.18 -3.71 1.66
N PHE A 45 8.04 -2.75 1.35
CA PHE A 45 7.67 -1.51 0.67
C PHE A 45 8.36 -1.39 -0.68
N PHE A 46 7.64 -0.87 -1.67
CA PHE A 46 8.20 -0.34 -2.90
C PHE A 46 8.10 1.19 -2.84
N VAL A 47 9.13 1.91 -3.28
CA VAL A 47 9.07 3.37 -3.40
C VAL A 47 9.79 3.75 -4.69
N GLY A 48 9.04 4.22 -5.68
CA GLY A 48 9.59 4.81 -6.89
C GLY A 48 9.92 6.27 -6.66
N THR A 49 11.15 6.68 -6.96
CA THR A 49 11.60 8.08 -6.87
C THR A 49 11.95 8.65 -8.24
N THR A 50 11.73 9.95 -8.44
CA THR A 50 12.11 10.61 -9.69
C THR A 50 13.64 10.64 -9.85
N ARG A 51 14.13 10.11 -10.96
CA ARG A 51 15.57 10.11 -11.32
C ARG A 51 15.95 11.43 -12.01
N ASN A 52 17.21 11.84 -11.86
CA ASN A 52 17.73 13.10 -12.41
C ASN A 52 18.15 13.06 -13.88
N THR A 53 18.09 11.89 -14.54
CA THR A 53 18.50 11.73 -15.94
C THR A 53 17.54 10.84 -16.72
N PHE A 54 17.25 11.24 -17.96
CA PHE A 54 16.47 10.46 -18.92
C PHE A 54 16.99 10.70 -20.34
N GLN A 55 17.40 9.62 -21.02
CA GLN A 55 17.94 9.67 -22.39
C GLN A 55 19.06 10.73 -22.58
N GLY A 56 20.00 10.79 -21.63
CA GLY A 56 21.12 11.75 -21.68
C GLY A 56 20.76 13.20 -21.36
N LYS A 57 19.50 13.48 -20.98
CA LYS A 57 19.04 14.81 -20.57
C LYS A 57 18.85 14.88 -19.05
N ASN A 58 19.15 16.05 -18.48
CA ASN A 58 18.86 16.34 -17.08
C ASN A 58 17.35 16.51 -16.88
N VAL A 59 16.82 15.84 -15.86
CA VAL A 59 15.42 15.93 -15.42
C VAL A 59 15.39 16.75 -14.14
N THR A 60 14.44 17.69 -14.02
CA THR A 60 14.24 18.47 -12.78
C THR A 60 13.03 17.96 -11.99
N HIS A 61 12.00 17.47 -12.68
CA HIS A 61 10.81 16.88 -12.11
C HIS A 61 10.11 15.98 -13.14
N LEU A 62 9.16 15.20 -12.66
CA LEU A 62 8.14 14.55 -13.47
C LEU A 62 6.77 15.13 -13.12
N GLU A 63 5.85 15.18 -14.08
CA GLU A 63 4.45 15.55 -13.83
C GLU A 63 3.57 14.33 -14.07
N TYR A 64 2.88 13.90 -13.01
CA TYR A 64 2.00 12.73 -13.05
C TYR A 64 0.55 13.17 -13.15
N GLN A 65 -0.19 12.58 -14.08
CA GLN A 65 -1.62 12.81 -14.27
C GLN A 65 -2.34 11.47 -14.28
N ALA A 66 -3.56 11.44 -13.77
CA ALA A 66 -4.34 10.22 -13.67
C ALA A 66 -5.82 10.50 -13.85
N TYR A 67 -6.54 9.62 -14.56
CA TYR A 67 -7.98 9.62 -14.45
C TYR A 67 -8.38 8.96 -13.12
N SER A 68 -8.49 9.76 -12.06
CA SER A 68 -8.45 9.29 -10.67
C SER A 68 -9.44 8.18 -10.36
N LYS A 69 -10.67 8.29 -10.87
CA LYS A 69 -11.71 7.27 -10.68
C LYS A 69 -11.31 5.91 -11.26
N LEU A 70 -10.75 5.89 -12.47
CA LEU A 70 -10.30 4.66 -13.11
C LEU A 70 -9.04 4.12 -12.44
N ALA A 71 -8.09 4.99 -12.12
CA ALA A 71 -6.85 4.60 -11.45
C ALA A 71 -7.12 3.97 -10.07
N ILE A 72 -8.02 4.53 -9.26
CA ILE A 72 -8.47 3.93 -8.00
C ILE A 72 -9.09 2.56 -8.23
N LYS A 73 -9.99 2.43 -9.20
CA LYS A 73 -10.60 1.14 -9.55
C LYS A 73 -9.54 0.09 -9.90
N THR A 74 -8.58 0.44 -10.75
CA THR A 74 -7.50 -0.45 -11.14
C THR A 74 -6.61 -0.85 -9.95
N MET A 75 -6.26 0.09 -9.07
CA MET A 75 -5.49 -0.24 -7.86
C MET A 75 -6.26 -1.20 -6.95
N VAL A 76 -7.56 -0.97 -6.74
CA VAL A 76 -8.42 -1.88 -5.96
C VAL A 76 -8.48 -3.27 -6.59
N ASP A 77 -8.59 -3.37 -7.92
CA ASP A 77 -8.63 -4.66 -8.62
C ASP A 77 -7.31 -5.43 -8.47
N ILE A 78 -6.16 -4.73 -8.55
CA ILE A 78 -4.83 -5.32 -8.30
C ILE A 78 -4.70 -5.83 -6.88
N VAL A 79 -5.12 -5.02 -5.89
CA VAL A 79 -5.05 -5.41 -4.48
C VAL A 79 -5.95 -6.61 -4.19
N LYS A 80 -7.17 -6.64 -4.73
CA LYS A 80 -8.05 -7.81 -4.60
C LYS A 80 -7.40 -9.06 -5.18
N ALA A 81 -6.78 -8.97 -6.36
CA ALA A 81 -6.07 -10.10 -6.96
C ALA A 81 -4.90 -10.57 -6.09
N ALA A 82 -4.16 -9.64 -5.46
CA ALA A 82 -3.09 -9.96 -4.53
C ALA A 82 -3.62 -10.63 -3.25
N GLN A 83 -4.70 -10.11 -2.66
CA GLN A 83 -5.35 -10.69 -1.49
C GLN A 83 -5.91 -12.09 -1.74
N LEU A 84 -6.40 -12.36 -2.96
CA LEU A 84 -6.90 -13.68 -3.37
C LEU A 84 -5.78 -14.70 -3.60
N SER A 85 -4.65 -14.27 -4.15
CA SER A 85 -3.50 -15.14 -4.43
C SER A 85 -2.55 -15.31 -3.23
N GLY A 86 -2.67 -14.45 -2.22
CA GLY A 86 -1.84 -14.44 -1.02
C GLY A 86 -2.25 -15.44 0.07
N PRO A 87 -1.50 -15.49 1.18
CA PRO A 87 -1.80 -16.34 2.31
C PRO A 87 -3.13 -15.98 2.96
N GLN A 88 -3.99 -16.98 3.12
CA GLN A 88 -5.29 -16.85 3.77
C GLN A 88 -5.20 -17.37 5.21
N ILE A 89 -5.89 -16.69 6.12
CA ILE A 89 -6.10 -17.14 7.50
C ILE A 89 -7.57 -17.53 7.66
N VAL A 90 -7.82 -18.55 8.48
CA VAL A 90 -9.17 -18.93 8.89
C VAL A 90 -9.44 -18.26 10.23
N ASP A 91 -10.39 -17.34 10.25
CA ASP A 91 -10.91 -16.72 11.48
C ASP A 91 -12.32 -17.27 11.73
N GLY A 92 -12.42 -18.22 12.66
CA GLY A 92 -13.65 -18.97 12.90
C GLY A 92 -14.09 -19.79 11.68
N SER A 93 -15.19 -19.38 11.03
CA SER A 93 -15.72 -20.03 9.81
C SER A 93 -15.44 -19.24 8.52
N GLN A 94 -14.67 -18.15 8.57
CA GLN A 94 -14.38 -17.32 7.41
C GLN A 94 -12.91 -17.38 7.03
N VAL A 95 -12.64 -17.52 5.73
CA VAL A 95 -11.30 -17.43 5.16
C VAL A 95 -11.08 -15.97 4.76
N VAL A 96 -10.12 -15.31 5.42
CA VAL A 96 -9.77 -13.90 5.21
C VAL A 96 -8.31 -13.77 4.80
N SER A 97 -8.02 -12.78 3.95
CA SER A 97 -6.64 -12.51 3.57
C SER A 97 -5.87 -11.98 4.78
N SER A 98 -4.72 -12.59 5.05
CA SER A 98 -3.78 -12.10 6.06
C SER A 98 -3.03 -10.84 5.61
N LEU A 99 -3.09 -10.54 4.31
CA LEU A 99 -2.35 -9.45 3.70
C LEU A 99 -3.06 -8.12 3.97
N ARG A 100 -2.33 -7.19 4.59
CA ARG A 100 -2.70 -5.77 4.54
C ARG A 100 -1.89 -5.06 3.48
N CYS A 101 -2.59 -4.24 2.69
CA CYS A 101 -2.03 -3.53 1.54
C CYS A 101 -2.36 -2.04 1.59
N ALA A 102 -1.37 -1.16 1.50
CA ALA A 102 -1.61 0.23 1.08
C ALA A 102 -1.07 0.40 -0.34
N VAL A 103 -1.72 1.21 -1.19
CA VAL A 103 -1.23 1.59 -2.51
C VAL A 103 -1.46 3.09 -2.69
N HIS A 104 -0.38 3.86 -2.73
CA HIS A 104 -0.44 5.31 -2.90
C HIS A 104 0.25 5.73 -4.19
N HIS A 105 -0.38 6.63 -4.95
CA HIS A 105 0.15 7.19 -6.17
C HIS A 105 0.12 8.71 -6.13
N ARG A 106 1.27 9.36 -6.36
CA ARG A 106 1.35 10.82 -6.35
C ARG A 106 1.00 11.39 -7.72
N ILE A 107 0.19 12.44 -7.75
CA ILE A 107 -0.15 13.22 -8.94
C ILE A 107 0.37 14.66 -8.83
N GLY A 108 0.51 15.33 -9.97
CA GLY A 108 1.13 16.64 -10.10
C GLY A 108 2.64 16.56 -10.20
N VAL A 109 3.31 17.63 -9.79
CA VAL A 109 4.76 17.80 -9.93
C VAL A 109 5.50 17.01 -8.85
N VAL A 110 6.45 16.17 -9.27
CA VAL A 110 7.33 15.39 -8.42
C VAL A 110 8.79 15.69 -8.77
N PRO A 111 9.46 16.54 -7.98
CA PRO A 111 10.89 16.83 -8.11
C PRO A 111 11.78 15.59 -8.06
N VAL A 112 13.00 15.72 -8.59
CA VAL A 112 14.05 14.70 -8.46
C VAL A 112 14.29 14.34 -7.00
N GLY A 113 14.45 13.04 -6.74
CA GLY A 113 14.70 12.50 -5.41
C GLY A 113 13.43 12.34 -4.57
N GLU A 114 12.29 12.89 -4.99
CA GLU A 114 11.03 12.72 -4.28
C GLU A 114 10.29 11.44 -4.70
N PRO A 115 9.53 10.82 -3.77
CA PRO A 115 8.64 9.70 -4.09
C PRO A 115 7.55 10.09 -5.08
N SER A 116 7.46 9.33 -6.17
CA SER A 116 6.45 9.48 -7.23
C SER A 116 5.43 8.35 -7.27
N ILE A 117 5.87 7.09 -7.05
CA ILE A 117 5.02 5.91 -7.20
C ILE A 117 5.14 4.97 -6.02
N GLY A 118 3.98 4.52 -5.54
CA GLY A 118 3.73 3.13 -5.20
C GLY A 118 4.30 2.64 -3.89
N THR A 119 3.91 3.24 -2.76
CA THR A 119 4.02 2.54 -1.48
C THR A 119 3.00 1.40 -1.47
N LEU A 120 3.32 0.30 -2.18
CA LEU A 120 2.71 -1.00 -1.95
C LEU A 120 3.34 -1.56 -0.70
N ILE A 121 2.62 -1.53 0.42
CA ILE A 121 3.10 -2.18 1.64
C ILE A 121 2.36 -3.46 1.83
N ILE A 122 3.08 -4.57 1.80
CA ILE A 122 2.53 -5.87 2.14
C ILE A 122 3.02 -6.18 3.55
N SER A 123 2.10 -6.18 4.51
CA SER A 123 2.36 -6.75 5.83
C SER A 123 1.83 -8.18 5.85
N HIS A 124 2.65 -9.12 6.29
CA HIS A 124 2.28 -10.53 6.40
C HIS A 124 2.49 -11.04 7.82
N THR A 125 1.57 -11.89 8.26
CA THR A 125 1.75 -12.70 9.46
C THR A 125 2.73 -13.81 9.11
N HIS A 126 3.87 -13.87 9.81
CA HIS A 126 4.53 -15.17 9.92
C HIS A 126 3.62 -16.03 10.79
N PRO A 127 3.16 -17.21 10.32
CA PRO A 127 2.57 -18.16 11.24
C PRO A 127 3.68 -18.52 12.22
N ILE A 128 3.56 -18.08 13.48
CA ILE A 128 4.14 -18.86 14.55
C ILE A 128 3.48 -20.22 14.37
N LEU A 129 4.27 -21.21 13.94
CA LEU A 129 3.86 -22.60 14.00
C LEU A 129 3.64 -22.88 15.48
N THR A 130 2.41 -22.66 15.97
CA THR A 130 1.90 -23.28 17.18
C THR A 130 1.65 -24.76 16.87
N GLY A 131 2.71 -25.45 16.46
CA GLY A 131 2.80 -26.90 16.62
C GLY A 131 3.20 -27.13 18.08
N ASP A 132 2.28 -27.69 18.86
CA ASP A 132 2.51 -28.40 20.12
C ASP A 132 3.87 -28.17 20.81
N LEU A 133 4.02 -27.01 21.46
CA LEU A 133 5.01 -26.86 22.51
C LEU A 133 4.30 -26.48 23.82
N PRO A 134 4.47 -27.27 24.89
CA PRO A 134 3.77 -27.05 26.14
C PRO A 134 4.30 -25.78 26.81
N SER A 135 3.36 -24.89 27.14
CA SER A 135 3.48 -23.80 28.13
C SER A 135 4.71 -22.90 28.06
N TYR A 136 4.57 -21.74 27.43
CA TYR A 136 5.29 -20.52 27.85
C TYR A 136 4.32 -19.34 27.88
N SER A 137 3.38 -19.40 28.82
CA SER A 137 2.35 -18.38 29.08
C SER A 137 2.84 -17.31 30.08
N SER A 138 4.12 -16.93 30.07
CA SER A 138 4.64 -16.08 31.16
C SER A 138 5.73 -15.08 30.79
N LEU A 139 5.99 -14.78 29.51
CA LEU A 139 7.09 -13.86 29.15
C LEU A 139 6.74 -12.55 28.45
N CYS A 140 5.47 -12.25 28.19
CA CYS A 140 5.09 -10.95 27.61
C CYS A 140 3.93 -10.30 28.36
N THR A 141 4.14 -9.96 29.62
CA THR A 141 3.52 -8.77 30.22
C THR A 141 4.66 -7.83 30.55
N SER A 142 4.85 -6.83 29.69
CA SER A 142 5.73 -5.68 29.93
C SER A 142 5.06 -4.72 30.92
N PRO A 143 5.83 -3.84 31.60
CA PRO A 143 5.43 -3.11 32.81
C PRO A 143 4.44 -1.96 32.57
#